data_AF-A0A6A5WW50-F1
#
_entry.id   AF-A0A6A5WW50-F1
#
_cell.length_a   1.000
_cell.length_b   1.000
_cell.length_c   1.000
_cell.angle_alpha   90.00
_cell.angle_beta   90.00
_cell.angle_gamma   90.00
#
_symmetry.space_group_name_H-M   'P 1'
#
loop_
_entity.id
_entity.type
_entity.pdbx_description
1 polymer ?
#
loop_
_entity_poly.entity_id
_entity_poly.type
_entity_poly.pdbx_seq_one_letter_code
_entity_poly.pdbx_strand_id
1 'polypeptide(L)'
;FAPGLFEILQSATPPTIAWILSLSDEIPINSWGVYYCLVFEKKGYPTLVQIGCSTNNYRGLRARIYSHRDRQAIPTLISAAYEDTYHLSEVRVLCFCPIPSAGNFHTVRALVIALESVFSCLFWAMRKTDVGYGFGNMCPFSKDDFEYAGLCGHNSLLDPIQYLELSPQQREENATIIQDKNKAYMKDYGRKKRADPTPQYKASYTLQNRKQRLATKRRQQKAVEDQTYRCDICDVKARDKSVLRLHNLSPRHMEVLERGKGDWHCDPCKRSFTAKSYFTSHTKFKGH
;
A
#
# COMPACT_ATOMS: atom_id res chain seq x y z
N PHE A 1 -4.97 8.84 -22.70
CA PHE A 1 -6.30 9.44 -22.51
C PHE A 1 -7.34 8.43 -22.95
N ALA A 2 -8.58 8.56 -22.47
CA ALA A 2 -9.69 7.73 -22.86
C ALA A 2 -10.00 7.94 -24.36
N PRO A 3 -10.35 6.87 -25.11
CA PRO A 3 -10.80 7.00 -26.49
C PRO A 3 -12.05 7.89 -26.58
N GLY A 4 -12.18 8.69 -27.64
CA GLY A 4 -13.36 9.56 -27.83
C GLY A 4 -13.33 10.86 -27.01
N LEU A 5 -12.31 11.07 -26.18
CA LEU A 5 -12.23 12.24 -25.29
C LEU A 5 -12.04 13.55 -26.05
N PHE A 6 -11.32 13.53 -27.17
CA PHE A 6 -11.09 14.76 -27.93
C PHE A 6 -12.34 15.14 -28.72
N GLU A 7 -13.01 14.14 -29.28
CA GLU A 7 -14.24 14.25 -30.03
C GLU A 7 -15.37 14.81 -29.17
N ILE A 8 -15.50 14.36 -27.91
CA ILE A 8 -16.53 14.90 -27.01
C ILE A 8 -16.28 16.37 -26.65
N LEU A 9 -15.02 16.79 -26.54
CA LEU A 9 -14.67 18.19 -26.26
C LEU A 9 -14.91 19.11 -27.45
N GLN A 10 -15.02 18.55 -28.65
CA GLN A 10 -15.39 19.27 -29.87
C GLN A 10 -16.88 19.14 -30.23
N SER A 11 -17.64 18.37 -29.44
CA SER A 11 -19.07 18.16 -29.63
C SER A 11 -19.86 19.44 -29.36
N ALA A 12 -21.03 19.56 -29.98
CA ALA A 12 -22.00 20.61 -29.68
C ALA A 12 -22.76 20.36 -28.36
N THR A 13 -22.80 19.11 -27.89
CA THR A 13 -23.51 18.69 -26.66
C THR A 13 -22.53 18.16 -25.62
N PRO A 14 -22.84 18.33 -24.31
CA PRO A 14 -22.01 17.80 -23.24
C PRO A 14 -21.95 16.25 -23.27
N PRO A 15 -20.95 15.65 -22.58
CA PRO A 15 -20.89 14.20 -22.41
C PRO A 15 -22.16 13.65 -21.75
N THR A 16 -22.79 12.66 -22.38
CA THR A 16 -23.94 11.93 -21.84
C THR A 16 -23.50 10.82 -20.89
N ILE A 17 -24.37 10.38 -19.98
CA ILE A 17 -24.08 9.25 -19.08
C ILE A 17 -23.73 8.00 -19.90
N ALA A 18 -24.43 7.78 -21.03
CA ALA A 18 -24.18 6.66 -21.92
C ALA A 18 -22.77 6.66 -22.52
N TRP A 19 -22.29 7.82 -22.99
CA TRP A 19 -20.92 7.95 -23.48
C TRP A 19 -19.91 7.63 -22.38
N ILE A 20 -20.12 8.15 -21.16
CA ILE A 20 -19.14 7.93 -20.10
C ILE A 20 -19.13 6.45 -19.68
N LEU A 21 -20.29 5.79 -19.59
CA LEU A 21 -20.37 4.36 -19.29
C LEU A 21 -19.73 3.49 -20.37
N SER A 22 -19.63 3.99 -21.61
CA SER A 22 -18.93 3.30 -22.72
C SER A 22 -17.41 3.31 -22.61
N LEU A 23 -16.83 4.18 -21.75
CA LEU A 23 -15.39 4.18 -21.50
C LEU A 23 -14.96 2.88 -20.82
N SER A 24 -13.66 2.55 -20.93
CA SER A 24 -13.11 1.36 -20.28
C SER A 24 -13.28 1.43 -18.75
N ASP A 25 -13.72 0.31 -18.18
CA ASP A 25 -13.77 0.03 -16.75
C ASP A 25 -12.45 -0.57 -16.22
N GLU A 26 -11.49 -0.83 -17.11
CA GLU A 26 -10.19 -1.36 -16.73
C GLU A 26 -9.38 -0.31 -15.95
N ILE A 27 -9.05 -0.62 -14.71
CA ILE A 27 -8.26 0.25 -13.85
C ILE A 27 -6.78 -0.16 -13.93
N PRO A 28 -5.88 0.70 -14.44
CA PRO A 28 -4.45 0.41 -14.54
C PRO A 28 -3.78 0.11 -13.20
N ILE A 29 -2.81 -0.80 -13.21
CA ILE A 29 -2.00 -1.16 -12.03
C ILE A 29 -0.86 -0.14 -11.87
N ASN A 30 -0.47 0.18 -10.63
CA ASN A 30 0.69 1.03 -10.32
C ASN A 30 0.73 2.35 -11.11
N SER A 31 -0.44 2.96 -11.30
CA SER A 31 -0.61 4.17 -12.10
C SER A 31 -1.27 5.26 -11.29
N TRP A 32 -0.93 6.50 -11.61
CA TRP A 32 -1.70 7.69 -11.29
C TRP A 32 -2.65 8.03 -12.42
N GLY A 33 -3.65 8.82 -12.11
CA GLY A 33 -4.58 9.26 -13.13
C GLY A 33 -5.72 10.09 -12.58
N VAL A 34 -6.41 10.74 -13.51
CA VAL A 34 -7.71 11.36 -13.29
C VAL A 34 -8.77 10.33 -13.62
N TYR A 35 -9.56 10.01 -12.61
CA TYR A 35 -10.67 9.08 -12.73
C TYR A 35 -11.98 9.79 -12.46
N TYR A 36 -13.00 9.18 -13.02
CA TYR A 36 -14.36 9.64 -13.06
C TYR A 36 -15.16 8.64 -12.22
N CYS A 37 -15.72 9.11 -11.11
CA CYS A 37 -16.55 8.35 -10.18
C CYS A 37 -17.99 8.71 -10.48
N LEU A 38 -18.64 7.87 -11.27
CA LEU A 38 -19.67 8.31 -12.22
C LEU A 38 -21.04 8.46 -11.68
N VAL A 39 -21.40 7.55 -10.82
CA VAL A 39 -22.80 7.26 -10.64
C VAL A 39 -22.95 6.94 -9.17
N PHE A 40 -23.27 8.00 -8.47
CA PHE A 40 -24.14 7.90 -7.32
C PHE A 40 -25.54 7.83 -7.87
N GLU A 41 -26.13 6.64 -7.83
CA GLU A 41 -27.51 6.40 -8.26
C GLU A 41 -28.45 6.37 -7.06
N LYS A 42 -29.56 7.12 -7.19
CA LYS A 42 -30.71 7.08 -6.29
C LYS A 42 -31.96 7.13 -7.15
N LYS A 43 -32.85 6.15 -6.99
CA LYS A 43 -34.03 6.00 -7.85
C LYS A 43 -34.89 7.26 -7.81
N GLY A 44 -35.10 7.91 -8.95
CA GLY A 44 -35.89 9.14 -9.08
C GLY A 44 -35.12 10.45 -8.82
N TYR A 45 -33.80 10.39 -8.68
CA TYR A 45 -32.93 11.56 -8.48
C TYR A 45 -31.85 11.62 -9.57
N PRO A 46 -31.26 12.80 -9.83
CA PRO A 46 -30.19 12.93 -10.81
C PRO A 46 -28.96 12.12 -10.40
N THR A 47 -28.31 11.53 -11.39
CA THR A 47 -27.01 10.88 -11.25
C THR A 47 -25.98 11.90 -10.79
N LEU A 48 -25.16 11.55 -9.78
CA LEU A 48 -24.07 12.44 -9.35
C LEU A 48 -22.73 11.94 -9.87
N VAL A 49 -22.00 12.88 -10.44
CA VAL A 49 -20.67 12.71 -11.02
C VAL A 49 -19.61 13.36 -10.14
N GLN A 50 -18.49 12.67 -9.98
CA GLN A 50 -17.29 13.25 -9.41
C GLN A 50 -16.06 12.98 -10.27
N ILE A 51 -15.20 13.99 -10.39
CA ILE A 51 -13.86 13.84 -10.93
C ILE A 51 -12.86 13.93 -9.78
N GLY A 52 -11.87 13.04 -9.79
CA GLY A 52 -10.82 13.06 -8.80
C GLY A 52 -9.53 12.46 -9.34
N CYS A 53 -8.42 12.76 -8.67
CA CYS A 53 -7.14 12.13 -8.95
C CYS A 53 -6.65 11.26 -7.79
N SER A 54 -5.62 10.46 -8.09
CA SER A 54 -5.01 9.50 -7.17
C SER A 54 -3.61 9.90 -6.69
N THR A 55 -3.21 11.15 -6.90
CA THR A 55 -1.84 11.64 -6.64
C THR A 55 -1.47 11.70 -5.15
N ASN A 56 -2.45 11.62 -4.25
CA ASN A 56 -2.26 11.58 -2.79
C ASN A 56 -1.89 10.19 -2.26
N ASN A 57 -1.91 9.15 -3.09
CA ASN A 57 -1.70 7.78 -2.63
C ASN A 57 -0.49 7.16 -3.34
N TYR A 58 0.52 6.72 -2.58
CA TYR A 58 1.68 5.99 -3.12
C TYR A 58 1.30 4.68 -3.82
N ARG A 59 0.07 4.19 -3.58
CA ARG A 59 -0.49 2.98 -4.21
C ARG A 59 -1.30 3.29 -5.47
N GLY A 60 -1.40 4.57 -5.85
CA GLY A 60 -2.04 5.05 -7.06
C GLY A 60 -3.56 4.82 -7.13
N LEU A 61 -4.06 4.71 -8.35
CA LEU A 61 -5.46 4.80 -8.71
C LEU A 61 -6.34 3.73 -8.08
N ARG A 62 -5.94 2.45 -8.16
CA ARG A 62 -6.71 1.34 -7.57
C ARG A 62 -6.94 1.52 -6.08
N ALA A 63 -5.91 1.90 -5.33
CA ALA A 63 -6.03 2.10 -3.89
C ALA A 63 -7.04 3.20 -3.54
N ARG A 64 -7.05 4.29 -4.32
CA ARG A 64 -8.04 5.35 -4.16
C ARG A 64 -9.46 4.84 -4.45
N ILE A 65 -9.66 4.08 -5.52
CA ILE A 65 -10.98 3.51 -5.85
C ILE A 65 -11.46 2.54 -4.76
N TYR A 66 -10.58 1.71 -4.20
CA TYR A 66 -10.94 0.87 -3.05
C TYR A 66 -11.32 1.70 -1.82
N SER A 67 -10.61 2.79 -1.53
CA SER A 67 -11.01 3.74 -0.47
C SER A 67 -12.44 4.26 -0.66
N HIS A 68 -12.85 4.56 -1.90
CA HIS A 68 -14.24 4.96 -2.18
C HIS A 68 -15.24 3.82 -1.96
N ARG A 69 -14.93 2.60 -2.42
CA ARG A 69 -15.79 1.41 -2.26
C ARG A 69 -15.94 0.98 -0.80
N ASP A 70 -14.84 1.00 -0.05
CA ASP A 70 -14.78 0.62 1.37
C ASP A 70 -15.22 1.78 2.30
N ARG A 71 -15.53 2.95 1.74
CA ARG A 71 -15.93 4.18 2.45
C ARG A 71 -14.89 4.64 3.48
N GLN A 72 -13.60 4.46 3.18
CA GLN A 72 -12.50 4.86 4.04
C GLN A 72 -11.77 6.07 3.46
N ALA A 73 -11.57 7.12 4.26
CA ALA A 73 -10.86 8.34 3.85
C ALA A 73 -11.40 8.98 2.56
N ILE A 74 -12.73 9.02 2.44
CA ILE A 74 -13.45 9.63 1.31
C ILE A 74 -13.73 11.13 1.57
N PRO A 75 -13.82 11.96 0.52
CA PRO A 75 -14.29 13.34 0.63
C PRO A 75 -15.65 13.50 1.31
N THR A 76 -15.83 14.59 2.06
CA THR A 76 -17.05 14.88 2.86
C THR A 76 -18.32 14.87 2.01
N LEU A 77 -18.28 15.43 0.80
CA LEU A 77 -19.45 15.46 -0.10
C LEU A 77 -19.88 14.07 -0.57
N ILE A 78 -18.94 13.14 -0.67
CA ILE A 78 -19.24 11.74 -1.00
C ILE A 78 -19.81 11.02 0.21
N SER A 79 -19.27 11.27 1.41
CA SER A 79 -19.84 10.74 2.64
C SER A 79 -21.30 11.16 2.77
N ALA A 80 -21.58 12.45 2.54
CA ALA A 80 -22.94 12.98 2.55
C ALA A 80 -23.83 12.34 1.47
N ALA A 81 -23.30 12.07 0.26
CA ALA A 81 -24.04 11.35 -0.76
C ALA A 81 -24.39 9.90 -0.31
N TYR A 82 -23.43 9.19 0.30
CA TYR A 82 -23.69 7.85 0.85
C TYR A 82 -24.73 7.86 1.98
N GLU A 83 -24.73 8.91 2.81
CA GLU A 83 -25.73 9.12 3.86
C GLU A 83 -27.11 9.41 3.26
N ASP A 84 -27.16 10.15 2.14
CA ASP A 84 -28.38 10.39 1.35
C ASP A 84 -28.75 9.20 0.42
N THR A 85 -28.38 7.98 0.80
CA THR A 85 -28.73 6.70 0.14
C THR A 85 -28.19 6.49 -1.26
N TYR A 86 -27.34 7.39 -1.76
CA TYR A 86 -26.63 7.14 -2.99
C TYR A 86 -25.58 6.05 -2.80
N HIS A 87 -25.27 5.32 -3.87
CA HIS A 87 -24.22 4.31 -3.86
C HIS A 87 -23.35 4.46 -5.11
N LEU A 88 -22.06 4.21 -4.95
CA LEU A 88 -21.11 4.18 -6.05
C LEU A 88 -21.38 2.93 -6.90
N SER A 89 -21.84 3.11 -8.14
CA SER A 89 -22.01 2.00 -9.08
C SER A 89 -20.78 1.83 -9.97
N GLU A 90 -20.35 2.89 -10.67
CA GLU A 90 -19.35 2.79 -11.74
C GLU A 90 -18.16 3.76 -11.60
N VAL A 91 -16.99 3.33 -12.08
CA VAL A 91 -15.77 4.14 -12.16
C VAL A 91 -15.16 4.01 -13.56
N ARG A 92 -14.77 5.13 -14.16
CA ARG A 92 -14.11 5.21 -15.47
C ARG A 92 -12.85 6.05 -15.40
N VAL A 93 -11.87 5.75 -16.24
CA VAL A 93 -10.58 6.45 -16.21
C VAL A 93 -10.45 7.34 -17.44
N LEU A 94 -10.34 8.65 -17.24
CA LEU A 94 -10.17 9.61 -18.34
C LEU A 94 -8.73 9.67 -18.84
N CYS A 95 -7.78 9.65 -17.91
CA CYS A 95 -6.37 9.59 -18.24
C CYS A 95 -5.58 9.00 -17.08
N PHE A 96 -4.45 8.39 -17.41
CA PHE A 96 -3.54 7.85 -16.44
C PHE A 96 -2.11 7.94 -16.95
N CYS A 97 -1.17 7.86 -16.01
CA CYS A 97 0.26 7.79 -16.22
C CYS A 97 0.88 6.83 -15.20
N PRO A 98 2.07 6.28 -15.47
CA PRO A 98 2.81 5.52 -14.46
C PRO A 98 3.08 6.38 -13.22
N ILE A 99 3.18 5.75 -12.05
CA ILE A 99 3.62 6.45 -10.83
C ILE A 99 5.05 6.97 -11.06
N PRO A 100 5.30 8.28 -10.92
CA PRO A 100 6.62 8.87 -11.19
C PRO A 100 7.64 8.52 -10.11
N SER A 101 8.92 8.75 -10.41
CA SER A 101 10.00 8.74 -9.40
C SER A 101 9.80 9.87 -8.39
N ALA A 102 10.53 9.83 -7.28
CA ALA A 102 10.41 10.81 -6.20
C ALA A 102 10.71 12.26 -6.66
N GLY A 103 11.67 12.46 -7.55
CA GLY A 103 12.06 13.77 -8.07
C GLY A 103 10.99 14.40 -8.93
N ASN A 104 10.34 13.56 -9.74
CA ASN A 104 9.26 13.98 -10.63
C ASN A 104 7.88 13.95 -9.97
N PHE A 105 7.78 13.39 -8.75
CA PHE A 105 6.52 13.19 -8.03
C PHE A 105 5.68 14.45 -7.97
N HIS A 106 6.26 15.56 -7.48
CA HIS A 106 5.56 16.82 -7.28
C HIS A 106 5.19 17.50 -8.60
N THR A 107 6.07 17.44 -9.60
CA THR A 107 5.82 18.02 -10.93
C THR A 107 4.70 17.28 -11.67
N VAL A 108 4.76 15.95 -11.73
CA VAL A 108 3.73 15.14 -12.40
C VAL A 108 2.41 15.22 -11.63
N ARG A 109 2.46 15.28 -10.30
CA ARG A 109 1.28 15.56 -9.48
C ARG A 109 0.61 16.88 -9.87
N ALA A 110 1.37 17.95 -10.09
CA ALA A 110 0.83 19.23 -10.52
C ALA A 110 0.10 19.13 -11.86
N LEU A 111 0.68 18.40 -12.82
CA LEU A 111 0.02 18.14 -14.10
C LEU A 111 -1.29 17.38 -13.91
N VAL A 112 -1.32 16.33 -13.07
CA VAL A 112 -2.53 15.54 -12.85
C VAL A 112 -3.61 16.34 -12.11
N ILE A 113 -3.24 17.20 -11.16
CA ILE A 113 -4.17 18.11 -10.48
C ILE A 113 -4.74 19.15 -11.46
N ALA A 114 -3.90 19.69 -12.35
CA ALA A 114 -4.35 20.59 -13.41
C ALA A 114 -5.35 19.88 -14.35
N LEU A 115 -5.06 18.62 -14.73
CA LEU A 115 -6.00 17.82 -15.52
C LEU A 115 -7.31 17.54 -14.76
N GLU A 116 -7.26 17.24 -13.47
CA GLU A 116 -8.46 17.08 -12.64
C GLU A 116 -9.32 18.35 -12.65
N SER A 117 -8.70 19.51 -12.48
CA SER A 117 -9.37 20.81 -12.54
C SER A 117 -9.97 21.10 -13.91
N VAL A 118 -9.20 20.87 -14.98
CA VAL A 118 -9.65 21.05 -16.36
C VAL A 118 -10.84 20.14 -16.67
N PHE A 119 -10.77 18.85 -16.35
CA PHE A 119 -11.91 17.95 -16.57
C PHE A 119 -13.10 18.29 -15.67
N SER A 120 -12.87 18.75 -14.43
CA SER A 120 -13.96 19.18 -13.54
C SER A 120 -14.72 20.38 -14.11
N CYS A 121 -14.02 21.27 -14.83
CA CYS A 121 -14.60 22.38 -15.56
C CYS A 121 -15.30 21.94 -16.86
N LEU A 122 -14.59 21.22 -17.73
CA LEU A 122 -15.08 20.84 -19.07
C LEU A 122 -16.31 19.94 -18.99
N PHE A 123 -16.39 19.08 -17.97
CA PHE A 123 -17.53 18.19 -17.73
C PHE A 123 -18.44 18.66 -16.59
N TRP A 124 -18.26 19.91 -16.15
CA TRP A 124 -18.99 20.54 -15.04
C TRP A 124 -19.32 19.60 -13.87
N ALA A 125 -18.29 18.93 -13.34
CA ALA A 125 -18.43 18.01 -12.21
C ALA A 125 -18.61 18.74 -10.86
N MET A 126 -18.84 20.05 -10.88
CA MET A 126 -18.97 20.89 -9.69
C MET A 126 -20.37 20.80 -9.10
N ARG A 127 -20.46 20.71 -7.77
CA ARG A 127 -21.76 20.58 -7.07
C ARG A 127 -22.71 21.74 -7.32
N LYS A 128 -22.18 22.96 -7.40
CA LYS A 128 -22.97 24.19 -7.56
C LYS A 128 -22.82 24.71 -8.99
N THR A 129 -23.94 24.96 -9.67
CA THR A 129 -23.94 25.54 -11.02
C THR A 129 -23.87 27.07 -11.00
N ASP A 130 -24.31 27.69 -9.91
CA ASP A 130 -24.31 29.14 -9.66
C ASP A 130 -22.95 29.70 -9.20
N VAL A 131 -22.01 28.84 -8.83
CA VAL A 131 -20.67 29.23 -8.39
C VAL A 131 -19.66 29.03 -9.53
N GLY A 132 -18.82 30.04 -9.78
CA GLY A 132 -17.84 29.99 -10.87
C GLY A 132 -16.58 29.17 -10.58
N TYR A 133 -16.24 28.92 -9.31
CA TYR A 133 -15.05 28.15 -8.88
C TYR A 133 -13.69 28.61 -9.48
N GLY A 134 -13.63 29.87 -9.93
CA GLY A 134 -12.46 30.40 -10.65
C GLY A 134 -12.33 29.92 -12.10
N PHE A 135 -13.32 29.19 -12.63
CA PHE A 135 -13.32 28.72 -14.01
C PHE A 135 -13.75 29.78 -15.03
N GLY A 136 -14.46 30.83 -14.60
CA GLY A 136 -15.04 31.81 -15.53
C GLY A 136 -15.94 31.13 -16.56
N ASN A 137 -15.73 31.42 -17.85
CA ASN A 137 -16.48 30.86 -18.98
C ASN A 137 -15.70 29.74 -19.71
N MET A 138 -14.84 28.99 -18.99
CA MET A 138 -14.03 27.92 -19.60
C MET A 138 -14.82 26.64 -19.90
N CYS A 139 -16.02 26.46 -19.33
CA CYS A 139 -16.89 25.33 -19.69
C CYS A 139 -17.54 25.61 -21.05
N PRO A 140 -17.36 24.74 -22.07
CA PRO A 140 -17.89 24.98 -23.42
C PRO A 140 -19.39 24.70 -23.54
N PHE A 141 -20.00 24.06 -22.54
CA PHE A 141 -21.39 23.63 -22.55
C PHE A 141 -22.25 24.48 -21.60
N SER A 142 -23.55 24.56 -21.88
CA SER A 142 -24.49 25.10 -20.88
C SER A 142 -24.56 24.14 -19.70
N LYS A 143 -24.62 24.69 -18.49
CA LYS A 143 -24.69 23.90 -17.25
C LYS A 143 -26.01 23.13 -17.11
N ASP A 144 -27.05 23.61 -17.79
CA ASP A 144 -28.38 23.01 -17.77
C ASP A 144 -28.51 21.83 -18.78
N ASP A 145 -27.54 21.68 -19.70
CA ASP A 145 -27.57 20.64 -20.73
C ASP A 145 -27.01 19.29 -20.22
N PHE A 146 -26.41 19.25 -19.02
CA PHE A 146 -25.84 18.04 -18.45
C PHE A 146 -26.93 17.11 -17.89
N GLU A 147 -26.86 15.82 -18.24
CA GLU A 147 -27.78 14.77 -17.74
C GLU A 147 -27.55 14.39 -16.26
N TYR A 148 -26.52 14.94 -15.64
CA TYR A 148 -26.07 14.62 -14.29
C TYR A 148 -25.71 15.89 -13.52
N ALA A 149 -25.64 15.76 -12.19
CA ALA A 149 -25.16 16.82 -11.31
C ALA A 149 -23.73 16.52 -10.83
N GLY A 150 -22.96 17.56 -10.56
CA GLY A 150 -21.60 17.43 -10.03
C GLY A 150 -21.55 17.16 -8.52
N LEU A 151 -20.41 16.64 -8.04
CA LEU A 151 -20.13 16.37 -6.64
C LEU A 151 -18.78 16.98 -6.17
N CYS A 152 -18.03 17.61 -7.06
CA CYS A 152 -16.78 18.30 -6.71
C CYS A 152 -17.07 19.56 -5.91
N GLY A 153 -16.32 19.73 -4.80
CA GLY A 153 -16.54 20.80 -3.82
C GLY A 153 -15.72 22.05 -4.06
N HIS A 154 -14.59 21.94 -4.75
CA HIS A 154 -13.67 23.04 -5.03
C HIS A 154 -12.89 22.77 -6.32
N ASN A 155 -12.22 23.81 -6.81
CA ASN A 155 -11.29 23.68 -7.91
C ASN A 155 -9.95 23.15 -7.38
N SER A 156 -9.59 21.92 -7.77
CA SER A 156 -8.37 21.25 -7.29
C SER A 156 -7.08 21.99 -7.66
N LEU A 157 -7.11 22.88 -8.66
CA LEU A 157 -5.95 23.73 -9.01
C LEU A 157 -5.57 24.71 -7.90
N LEU A 158 -6.50 25.00 -6.97
CA LEU A 158 -6.26 25.84 -5.80
C LEU A 158 -5.57 25.07 -4.67
N ASP A 159 -5.40 23.76 -4.79
CA ASP A 159 -4.72 22.97 -3.78
C ASP A 159 -3.22 23.28 -3.79
N PRO A 160 -2.61 23.59 -2.62
CA PRO A 160 -1.19 23.90 -2.57
C PRO A 160 -0.35 22.67 -2.91
N ILE A 161 0.57 22.85 -3.86
CA ILE A 161 1.55 21.82 -4.22
C ILE A 161 2.90 22.21 -3.63
N GLN A 162 3.21 21.60 -2.50
CA GLN A 162 4.48 21.80 -1.80
C GLN A 162 5.64 21.16 -2.58
N TYR A 163 6.86 21.65 -2.34
CA TYR A 163 8.13 21.10 -2.81
C TYR A 163 8.42 21.31 -4.31
N LEU A 164 7.61 22.10 -5.02
CA LEU A 164 7.85 22.44 -6.42
C LEU A 164 9.09 23.33 -6.61
N GLU A 165 9.44 24.10 -5.59
CA GLU A 165 10.64 24.94 -5.51
C GLU A 165 11.95 24.16 -5.42
N LEU A 166 11.88 22.89 -4.99
CA LEU A 166 13.07 22.02 -4.84
C LEU A 166 13.47 21.40 -6.18
N SER A 167 14.78 21.15 -6.35
CA SER A 167 15.30 20.40 -7.49
C SER A 167 14.86 18.93 -7.45
N PRO A 168 14.85 18.22 -8.60
CA PRO A 168 14.54 16.78 -8.63
C PRO A 168 15.42 15.97 -7.67
N GLN A 169 16.73 16.25 -7.63
CA GLN A 169 17.66 15.56 -6.73
C GLN A 169 17.30 15.78 -5.24
N GLN A 170 17.01 17.02 -4.85
CA GLN A 170 16.61 17.35 -3.48
C GLN A 170 15.31 16.64 -3.08
N ARG A 171 14.37 16.50 -4.01
CA ARG A 171 13.12 15.76 -3.78
C ARG A 171 13.36 14.26 -3.63
N GLU A 172 14.27 13.66 -4.40
CA GLU A 172 14.69 12.28 -4.22
C GLU A 172 15.32 12.05 -2.83
N GLU A 173 16.24 12.91 -2.41
CA GLU A 173 16.88 12.86 -1.10
C GLU A 173 15.86 13.00 0.03
N ASN A 174 14.95 13.97 -0.08
CA ASN A 174 13.85 14.17 0.86
C ASN A 174 12.93 12.95 0.94
N ALA A 175 12.61 12.33 -0.19
CA ALA A 175 11.79 11.12 -0.21
C ALA A 175 12.46 9.97 0.54
N THR A 176 13.78 9.78 0.38
CA THR A 176 14.54 8.78 1.15
C THR A 176 14.51 9.09 2.65
N ILE A 177 14.73 10.36 3.04
CA ILE A 177 14.66 10.79 4.45
C ILE A 177 13.27 10.52 5.04
N ILE A 178 12.21 10.88 4.32
CA ILE A 178 10.83 10.63 4.74
C ILE A 178 10.57 9.13 4.85
N GLN A 179 11.06 8.34 3.89
CA GLN A 179 10.89 6.89 3.91
C GLN A 179 11.56 6.27 5.14
N ASP A 180 12.77 6.70 5.49
CA ASP A 180 13.50 6.17 6.65
C ASP A 180 12.91 6.65 7.98
N LYS A 181 12.45 7.90 8.06
CA LYS A 181 11.66 8.40 9.20
C LYS A 181 10.38 7.58 9.39
N ASN A 182 9.64 7.31 8.32
CA ASN A 182 8.43 6.48 8.37
C ASN A 182 8.73 5.04 8.80
N LYS A 183 9.82 4.42 8.29
CA LYS A 183 10.25 3.09 8.74
C LYS A 183 10.58 3.08 10.23
N ALA A 184 11.32 4.07 10.71
CA ALA A 184 11.69 4.20 12.12
C ALA A 184 10.47 4.41 13.01
N TYR A 185 9.58 5.33 12.61
CA TYR A 185 8.31 5.58 13.30
C TYR A 185 7.45 4.31 13.38
N MET A 186 7.25 3.60 12.28
CA MET A 186 6.45 2.37 12.27
C MET A 186 7.05 1.26 13.14
N LYS A 187 8.38 1.17 13.23
CA LYS A 187 9.09 0.24 14.12
C LYS A 187 8.84 0.58 15.59
N ASP A 188 8.92 1.86 15.95
CA ASP A 188 8.65 2.34 17.31
C ASP A 188 7.17 2.18 17.69
N TYR A 189 6.26 2.61 16.80
CA TYR A 189 4.82 2.42 16.94
C TYR A 189 4.47 0.95 17.18
N GLY A 190 5.04 0.04 16.37
CA GLY A 190 4.87 -1.40 16.54
C GLY A 190 5.49 -1.96 17.82
N ARG A 191 6.53 -1.34 18.37
CA ARG A 191 7.11 -1.71 19.68
C ARG A 191 6.17 -1.29 20.81
N LYS A 192 5.72 -0.03 20.81
CA LYS A 192 4.77 0.52 21.80
C LYS A 192 3.47 -0.29 21.84
N LYS A 193 2.91 -0.61 20.67
CA LYS A 193 1.69 -1.42 20.56
C LYS A 193 1.82 -2.85 21.10
N ARG A 194 3.04 -3.41 21.09
CA ARG A 194 3.33 -4.73 21.68
C ARG A 194 3.67 -4.66 23.16
N ALA A 195 4.20 -3.54 23.63
CA ALA A 195 4.51 -3.32 25.04
C ALA A 195 3.22 -3.20 25.87
N ASP A 196 2.22 -2.48 25.36
CA ASP A 196 0.89 -2.38 25.97
C ASP A 196 -0.23 -2.75 24.97
N PRO A 197 -0.50 -4.06 24.79
CA PRO A 197 -1.42 -4.55 23.78
C PRO A 197 -2.88 -4.51 24.24
N THR A 198 -3.72 -3.74 23.53
CA THR A 198 -5.17 -3.72 23.75
C THR A 198 -5.84 -5.06 23.44
N PRO A 199 -7.01 -5.39 24.04
CA PRO A 199 -7.74 -6.63 23.73
C PRO A 199 -8.07 -6.77 22.24
N GLN A 200 -8.49 -5.68 21.60
CA GLN A 200 -8.78 -5.64 20.16
C GLN A 200 -7.52 -5.96 19.32
N TYR A 201 -6.36 -5.42 19.71
CA TYR A 201 -5.11 -5.72 19.04
C TYR A 201 -4.72 -7.20 19.19
N LYS A 202 -4.85 -7.79 20.39
CA LYS A 202 -4.58 -9.22 20.61
C LYS A 202 -5.48 -10.12 19.76
N ALA A 203 -6.77 -9.80 19.66
CA ALA A 203 -7.72 -10.56 18.85
C ALA A 203 -7.38 -10.47 17.36
N SER A 204 -7.12 -9.26 16.85
CA SER A 204 -6.71 -9.02 15.46
C SER A 204 -5.40 -9.74 15.12
N TYR A 205 -4.39 -9.64 16.01
CA TYR A 205 -3.09 -10.29 15.85
C TYR A 205 -3.22 -11.82 15.80
N THR A 206 -4.05 -12.40 16.67
CA THR A 206 -4.33 -13.84 16.68
C THR A 206 -4.97 -14.31 15.38
N LEU A 207 -5.96 -13.58 14.87
CA LEU A 207 -6.61 -13.88 13.59
C LEU A 207 -5.60 -13.82 12.43
N GLN A 208 -4.76 -12.77 12.41
CA GLN A 208 -3.74 -12.59 11.38
C GLN A 208 -2.69 -13.70 11.41
N ASN A 209 -2.21 -14.09 12.60
CA ASN A 209 -1.27 -15.20 12.77
C ASN A 209 -1.89 -16.53 12.30
N ARG A 210 -3.18 -16.77 12.59
CA ARG A 210 -3.87 -17.97 12.12
C ARG A 210 -3.89 -18.03 10.59
N LYS A 211 -4.20 -16.91 9.92
CA LYS A 211 -4.17 -16.82 8.44
C LYS A 211 -2.77 -17.09 7.87
N GLN A 212 -1.72 -16.57 8.53
CA GLN A 212 -0.34 -16.68 8.03
C GLN A 212 0.34 -18.01 8.37
N ARG A 213 -0.20 -18.80 9.33
CA ARG A 213 0.44 -20.01 9.85
C ARG A 213 0.88 -21.01 8.77
N LEU A 214 0.01 -21.29 7.80
CA LEU A 214 0.31 -22.24 6.72
C LEU A 214 1.43 -21.73 5.81
N ALA A 215 1.39 -20.44 5.44
CA ALA A 215 2.43 -19.82 4.64
C ALA A 215 3.78 -19.81 5.38
N THR A 216 3.79 -19.50 6.68
CA THR A 216 5.00 -19.55 7.51
C THR A 216 5.56 -20.97 7.59
N LYS A 217 4.71 -21.99 7.78
CA LYS A 217 5.15 -23.40 7.82
C LYS A 217 5.78 -23.81 6.48
N ARG A 218 5.18 -23.45 5.35
CA ARG A 218 5.73 -23.75 4.01
C ARG A 218 7.09 -23.07 3.79
N ARG A 219 7.22 -21.79 4.18
CA ARG A 219 8.50 -21.06 4.10
C ARG A 219 9.59 -21.69 4.96
N GLN A 220 9.23 -22.09 6.18
CA GLN A 220 10.14 -22.76 7.11
C GLN A 220 10.61 -24.12 6.58
N GLN A 221 9.69 -24.92 6.03
CA GLN A 221 10.01 -26.21 5.43
C GLN A 221 10.96 -26.05 4.24
N LYS A 222 10.61 -25.14 3.31
CA LYS A 222 11.45 -24.82 2.16
C LYS A 222 12.85 -24.34 2.57
N ALA A 223 12.95 -23.50 3.60
CA ALA A 223 14.25 -23.03 4.09
C ALA A 223 15.15 -24.15 4.64
N VAL A 224 14.57 -25.22 5.20
CA VAL A 224 15.32 -26.41 5.63
C VAL A 224 15.77 -27.24 4.43
N GLU A 225 14.90 -27.43 3.44
CA GLU A 225 15.18 -28.16 2.20
C GLU A 225 16.30 -27.48 1.40
N ASP A 226 16.18 -26.16 1.20
CA ASP A 226 17.15 -25.31 0.49
C ASP A 226 18.40 -25.01 1.35
N GLN A 227 18.44 -25.49 2.60
CA GLN A 227 19.50 -25.21 3.59
C GLN A 227 19.83 -23.72 3.75
N THR A 228 18.82 -22.84 3.60
CA THR A 228 19.00 -21.37 3.61
C THR A 228 19.63 -20.86 4.91
N TYR A 229 19.33 -21.51 6.04
CA TYR A 229 19.89 -21.18 7.35
C TYR A 229 20.67 -22.37 7.91
N ARG A 230 21.87 -22.58 7.40
CA ARG A 230 22.76 -23.66 7.84
C ARG A 230 23.85 -23.12 8.77
N CYS A 231 24.19 -23.90 9.79
CA CYS A 231 25.42 -23.73 10.55
C CYS A 231 26.52 -24.57 9.90
N ASP A 232 27.59 -23.96 9.39
CA ASP A 232 28.63 -24.70 8.65
C ASP A 232 29.50 -25.58 9.55
N ILE A 233 29.62 -25.22 10.83
CA ILE A 233 30.41 -25.96 11.82
C ILE A 233 29.66 -27.22 12.28
N CYS A 234 28.40 -27.05 12.69
CA CYS A 234 27.60 -28.14 13.24
C CYS A 234 26.82 -28.91 12.17
N ASP A 235 26.74 -28.40 10.94
CA ASP A 235 25.89 -28.89 9.84
C ASP A 235 24.38 -28.94 10.21
N VAL A 236 23.97 -28.02 11.08
CA VAL A 236 22.57 -27.94 11.54
C VAL A 236 21.78 -27.06 10.58
N LYS A 237 20.72 -27.61 10.01
CA LYS A 237 19.74 -26.90 9.17
C LYS A 237 18.66 -26.31 10.05
N ALA A 238 18.57 -24.98 10.08
CA ALA A 238 17.54 -24.26 10.81
C ALA A 238 16.39 -23.87 9.87
N ARG A 239 15.18 -23.88 10.42
CA ARG A 239 13.97 -23.47 9.70
C ARG A 239 13.84 -21.95 9.49
N ASP A 240 14.55 -21.18 10.29
CA ASP A 240 14.62 -19.72 10.18
C ASP A 240 15.89 -19.16 10.85
N LYS A 241 16.17 -17.88 10.59
CA LYS A 241 17.32 -17.15 11.12
C LYS A 241 17.33 -17.10 12.66
N SER A 242 16.16 -17.09 13.31
CA SER A 242 16.08 -16.98 14.77
C SER A 242 16.52 -18.29 15.42
N VAL A 243 16.10 -19.43 14.87
CA VAL A 243 16.53 -20.76 15.31
C VAL A 243 18.04 -20.95 15.08
N LEU A 244 18.59 -20.51 13.94
CA LEU A 244 20.04 -20.56 13.70
C LEU A 244 20.81 -19.71 14.72
N ARG A 245 20.34 -18.49 15.00
CA ARG A 245 20.97 -17.64 16.01
C ARG A 245 20.96 -18.29 17.39
N LEU A 246 19.83 -18.88 17.81
CA LEU A 246 19.75 -19.59 19.09
C LEU A 246 20.66 -20.83 19.11
N HIS A 247 20.79 -21.54 17.99
CA HIS A 247 21.74 -22.64 17.85
C HIS A 247 23.19 -22.14 18.03
N ASN A 248 23.57 -21.06 17.38
CA ASN A 248 24.93 -20.51 17.49
C ASN A 248 25.25 -20.01 18.90
N LEU A 249 24.24 -19.59 19.67
CA LEU A 249 24.40 -19.20 21.08
C LEU A 249 24.28 -20.39 22.05
N SER A 250 24.01 -21.60 21.54
CA SER A 250 23.82 -22.77 22.40
C SER A 250 25.16 -23.25 22.98
N PRO A 251 25.18 -23.75 24.22
CA PRO A 251 26.40 -24.30 24.83
C PRO A 251 27.06 -25.37 23.96
N ARG A 252 26.24 -26.22 23.32
CA ARG A 252 26.73 -27.27 22.42
C ARG A 252 27.47 -26.70 21.21
N HIS A 253 27.00 -25.60 20.63
CA HIS A 253 27.69 -24.99 19.49
C HIS A 253 29.03 -24.39 19.91
N MET A 254 29.08 -23.73 21.07
CA MET A 254 30.32 -23.19 21.64
C MET A 254 31.34 -24.30 21.96
N GLU A 255 30.88 -25.42 22.51
CA GLU A 255 31.74 -26.58 22.77
C GLU A 255 32.31 -27.20 21.49
N VAL A 256 31.51 -27.26 20.42
CA VAL A 256 31.97 -27.75 19.10
C VAL A 256 33.00 -26.80 18.50
N LEU A 257 32.90 -25.48 18.75
CA LEU A 257 33.91 -24.52 18.32
C LEU A 257 35.26 -24.73 19.03
N GLU A 258 35.23 -25.06 20.33
CA GLU A 258 36.45 -25.24 21.12
C GLU A 258 37.13 -26.59 20.87
N ARG A 259 36.34 -27.67 20.81
CA ARG A 259 36.85 -29.04 20.77
C ARG A 259 36.81 -29.68 19.38
N GLY A 260 36.05 -29.10 18.45
CA GLY A 260 35.70 -29.74 17.19
C GLY A 260 34.46 -30.64 17.28
N LYS A 261 33.98 -31.05 16.10
CA LYS A 261 32.78 -31.88 15.94
C LYS A 261 33.11 -33.34 16.28
N GLY A 262 32.38 -33.94 17.21
CA GLY A 262 32.56 -35.35 17.57
C GLY A 262 32.05 -35.70 18.97
N ASP A 263 32.16 -36.99 19.30
CA ASP A 263 31.84 -37.52 20.62
C ASP A 263 32.81 -37.00 21.68
N TRP A 264 32.43 -37.12 22.95
CA TRP A 264 33.30 -36.82 24.09
C TRP A 264 34.23 -38.01 24.31
N HIS A 265 35.54 -37.83 24.18
CA HIS A 265 36.52 -38.89 24.33
C HIS A 265 37.21 -38.83 25.69
N CYS A 266 37.32 -39.97 26.37
CA CYS A 266 38.14 -40.15 27.55
C CYS A 266 39.49 -40.74 27.13
N ASP A 267 40.57 -39.97 27.22
CA ASP A 267 41.89 -40.42 26.80
C ASP A 267 42.44 -41.63 27.59
N PRO A 268 42.28 -41.70 28.92
CA PRO A 268 42.76 -42.84 29.71
C PRO A 268 42.18 -44.19 29.28
N CYS A 269 40.88 -44.25 28.96
CA CYS A 269 40.19 -45.51 28.63
C CYS A 269 39.75 -45.61 27.16
N LYS A 270 40.05 -44.59 26.35
CA LYS A 270 39.69 -44.45 24.93
C LYS A 270 38.20 -44.67 24.62
N ARG A 271 37.31 -44.46 25.61
CA ARG A 271 35.86 -44.51 25.43
C ARG A 271 35.32 -43.18 24.87
N SER A 272 34.33 -43.29 24.00
CA SER A 272 33.63 -42.18 23.38
C SER A 272 32.20 -42.10 23.90
N PHE A 273 31.70 -40.89 24.16
CA PHE A 273 30.35 -40.65 24.66
C PHE A 273 29.65 -39.62 23.78
N THR A 274 28.46 -39.95 23.30
CA THR A 274 27.67 -39.08 22.40
C THR A 274 27.07 -37.85 23.12
N ALA A 275 27.06 -37.83 24.45
CA ALA A 275 26.54 -36.73 25.27
C ALA A 275 27.51 -36.32 26.37
N LYS A 276 27.61 -35.01 26.61
CA LYS A 276 28.47 -34.39 27.64
C LYS A 276 28.15 -34.89 29.04
N SER A 277 26.87 -35.10 29.34
CA SER A 277 26.41 -35.61 30.64
C SER A 277 27.01 -36.98 30.94
N TYR A 278 27.00 -37.90 29.98
CA TYR A 278 27.57 -39.23 30.15
C TYR A 278 29.09 -39.21 30.31
N PHE A 279 29.79 -38.38 29.52
CA PHE A 279 31.23 -38.18 29.69
C PHE A 279 31.58 -37.60 31.07
N THR A 280 30.83 -36.59 31.51
CA THR A 280 31.07 -35.93 32.81
C THR A 280 30.79 -36.88 33.97
N SER A 281 29.76 -37.72 33.88
CA SER A 281 29.51 -38.77 34.87
C SER A 281 30.64 -39.79 34.87
N HIS A 282 31.10 -40.22 33.70
CA HIS A 282 32.23 -41.12 33.57
C HIS A 282 33.50 -40.53 34.21
N THR A 283 33.88 -39.28 33.95
CA THR A 283 35.12 -38.71 34.53
C THR A 283 35.02 -38.35 36.01
N LYS A 284 33.84 -38.46 36.65
CA LYS A 284 33.63 -38.14 38.07
C LYS A 284 33.83 -39.32 39.03
N PHE A 285 33.77 -40.57 38.57
CA PHE A 285 33.94 -41.74 39.43
C PHE A 285 35.43 -42.08 39.61
N LYS A 286 35.86 -42.38 40.85
CA LYS A 286 37.23 -42.86 41.13
C LYS A 286 37.42 -44.26 40.53
N GLY A 287 38.41 -44.40 39.63
CA GLY A 287 38.66 -45.62 38.85
C GLY A 287 38.62 -45.43 37.33
N HIS A 288 38.59 -44.17 36.89
CA HIS A 288 38.86 -43.73 35.51
C HIS A 288 40.12 -42.89 35.46
#